data_AF-A0A535VNX0-F1
#
_entry.id   AF-A0A535VNX0-F1
#
_cell.length_a   1.000
_cell.length_b   1.000
_cell.length_c   1.000
_cell.angle_alpha   90.00
_cell.angle_beta   90.00
_cell.angle_gamma   90.00
#
_symmetry.space_group_name_H-M   'P 1'
#
loop_
_entity.id
_entity.type
_entity.pdbx_description
1 polymer ?
#
loop_
_entity_poly.entity_id
_entity_poly.type
_entity_poly.pdbx_seq_one_letter_code
_entity_poly.pdbx_strand_id
1 'polypeptide(L)'
;MKVLRGGHIKHRRPSGRDGLTAFESRILQLLATGMTRNEIAQKLDRSPQTISNALTLAKDKLGARSLTQAAVIVVATYQLAVGKTR
;
A
#
# COMPACT_ATOMS: atom_id res chain seq x y z
N MET A 1 19.38 20.66 -2.82
CA MET A 1 19.01 19.93 -1.58
C MET A 1 18.08 18.77 -1.95
N LYS A 2 18.57 17.53 -2.02
CA LYS A 2 17.74 16.34 -2.25
C LYS A 2 18.05 15.37 -1.12
N VAL A 3 17.19 15.38 -0.10
CA VAL A 3 17.34 14.55 1.09
C VAL A 3 17.36 13.08 0.72
N LEU A 4 18.41 12.42 1.19
CA LEU A 4 18.66 10.99 1.16
C LEU A 4 17.43 10.25 1.72
N ARG A 5 16.83 9.36 0.93
CA ARG A 5 15.84 8.39 1.43
C ARG A 5 16.42 7.00 1.23
N GLY A 6 17.22 6.59 2.21
CA GLY A 6 17.74 5.24 2.32
C GLY A 6 16.63 4.22 2.54
N GLY A 7 16.82 3.04 1.96
CA GLY A 7 15.96 1.88 2.15
C GLY A 7 15.83 1.10 0.86
N HIS A 8 16.72 0.13 0.66
CA HIS A 8 16.73 -0.81 -0.46
C HIS A 8 15.36 -1.45 -0.70
N ILE A 9 14.58 -0.89 -1.62
CA ILE A 9 13.38 -1.54 -2.13
C ILE A 9 13.85 -2.69 -3.03
N LYS A 10 13.98 -3.88 -2.44
CA LYS A 10 14.06 -5.12 -3.22
C LYS A 10 12.82 -5.13 -4.10
N HIS A 11 13.00 -4.83 -5.39
CA HIS A 11 11.98 -4.89 -6.42
C HIS A 11 11.51 -6.35 -6.56
N ARG A 12 10.67 -6.83 -5.63
CA ARG A 12 9.80 -7.97 -5.92
C ARG A 12 8.88 -7.47 -7.03
N ARG A 13 8.94 -8.16 -8.17
CA ARG A 13 8.25 -7.83 -9.42
C ARG A 13 6.83 -7.29 -9.14
N PRO A 14 6.44 -6.15 -9.74
CA PRO A 14 5.07 -5.65 -9.62
C PRO A 14 4.11 -6.78 -10.00
N SER A 15 3.19 -7.11 -9.10
CA SER A 15 2.43 -8.38 -9.15
C SER A 15 0.94 -8.16 -9.45
N GLY A 16 0.54 -6.95 -9.87
CA GLY A 16 -0.85 -6.61 -10.15
C GLY A 16 -0.99 -5.56 -11.26
N ARG A 17 -2.22 -5.34 -11.73
CA ARG A 17 -2.56 -4.38 -12.79
C ARG A 17 -2.10 -2.96 -12.46
N ASP A 18 -2.01 -2.63 -11.18
CA ASP A 18 -1.70 -1.29 -10.68
C ASP A 18 -0.20 -1.05 -10.37
N GLY A 19 0.70 -1.98 -10.73
CA GLY A 19 2.14 -1.85 -10.47
C GLY A 19 2.55 -1.96 -8.99
N LEU A 20 1.59 -2.26 -8.11
CA LEU A 20 1.80 -2.47 -6.68
C LEU A 20 2.48 -3.81 -6.41
N THR A 21 3.32 -3.82 -5.38
CA THR A 21 3.82 -5.03 -4.76
C THR A 21 2.76 -5.61 -3.81
N ALA A 22 2.82 -6.92 -3.55
CA ALA A 22 1.91 -7.58 -2.61
C ALA A 22 1.89 -6.91 -1.22
N PHE A 23 3.04 -6.37 -0.78
CA PHE A 23 3.14 -5.67 0.50
C PHE A 23 2.39 -4.33 0.47
N GLU A 24 2.57 -3.54 -0.58
CA GLU A 24 1.89 -2.23 -0.75
C GLU A 24 0.37 -2.38 -0.85
N SER A 25 -0.11 -3.38 -1.59
CA SER A 25 -1.55 -3.67 -1.64
C SER A 25 -2.08 -4.08 -0.26
N ARG A 26 -1.31 -4.89 0.49
CA ARG A 26 -1.73 -5.36 1.82
C ARG A 26 -1.86 -4.22 2.84
N ILE A 27 -0.89 -3.31 2.88
CA ILE A 27 -0.96 -2.16 3.81
C ILE A 27 -2.10 -1.20 3.44
N LEU A 28 -2.39 -0.99 2.16
CA LEU A 28 -3.52 -0.15 1.71
C LEU A 28 -4.87 -0.78 2.05
N GLN A 29 -4.99 -2.11 1.96
CA GLN A 29 -6.18 -2.82 2.43
C GLN A 29 -6.40 -2.65 3.93
N LEU A 30 -5.34 -2.80 4.75
CA LEU A 30 -5.46 -2.60 6.19
C LEU A 30 -5.81 -1.14 6.53
N LEU A 31 -5.23 -0.18 5.81
CA LEU A 31 -5.60 1.22 5.94
C LEU A 31 -7.08 1.46 5.60
N ALA A 32 -7.61 0.79 4.58
CA ALA A 32 -9.02 0.87 4.22
C ALA A 32 -9.96 0.29 5.28
N THR A 33 -9.48 -0.69 6.07
CA THR A 33 -10.25 -1.21 7.22
C THR A 33 -10.28 -0.26 8.42
N GLY A 34 -9.64 0.91 8.32
CA GLY A 34 -9.58 1.91 9.38
C GLY A 34 -8.38 1.76 10.33
N MET A 35 -7.48 0.80 10.09
CA MET A 35 -6.28 0.64 10.92
C MET A 35 -5.32 1.81 10.76
N THR A 36 -4.77 2.28 11.87
CA THR A 36 -3.72 3.29 11.89
C THR A 36 -2.37 2.71 11.43
N ARG A 37 -1.44 3.57 11.04
CA ARG A 37 -0.08 3.14 10.62
C ARG A 37 0.64 2.36 11.73
N ASN A 38 0.40 2.70 12.99
CA ASN A 38 1.00 2.02 14.14
C ASN A 38 0.40 0.61 14.31
N GLU A 39 -0.92 0.46 14.18
CA GLU A 39 -1.57 -0.85 14.23
C GLU A 39 -1.14 -1.74 13.07
N ILE A 40 -1.02 -1.18 11.86
CA ILE A 40 -0.51 -1.90 10.69
C ILE A 40 0.94 -2.34 10.91
N ALA A 41 1.77 -1.45 11.46
CA ALA A 41 3.16 -1.73 11.79
C ALA A 41 3.28 -2.88 12.79
N GLN A 42 2.50 -2.86 13.88
CA GLN A 42 2.42 -3.94 14.85
C GLN A 42 1.95 -5.25 14.20
N LYS A 43 0.88 -5.20 13.41
CA LYS A 43 0.28 -6.38 12.77
C LYS A 43 1.20 -7.06 11.75
N LEU A 44 2.07 -6.29 11.11
CA LEU A 44 3.01 -6.80 10.10
C LEU A 44 4.44 -6.99 10.63
N ASP A 45 4.66 -6.77 11.92
CA ASP A 45 5.98 -6.80 12.56
C ASP A 45 6.99 -5.90 11.82
N ARG A 46 6.63 -4.64 11.61
CA ARG A 46 7.42 -3.63 10.90
C ARG A 46 7.46 -2.31 11.64
N SER A 47 8.43 -1.47 11.30
CA SER A 47 8.48 -0.12 11.84
C SER A 47 7.39 0.77 11.23
N PRO A 48 6.76 1.69 12.00
CA PRO A 48 5.81 2.66 11.47
C PRO A 48 6.36 3.51 10.32
N GLN A 49 7.68 3.78 10.34
CA GLN A 49 8.36 4.48 9.26
C GLN A 49 8.36 3.67 7.96
N THR A 50 8.58 2.36 8.04
CA THR A 50 8.52 1.46 6.87
C THR A 50 7.12 1.46 6.26
N ILE A 51 6.08 1.40 7.10
CA ILE A 51 4.69 1.48 6.65
C ILE A 51 4.42 2.82 5.96
N SER A 52 4.88 3.93 6.55
CA SER A 52 4.69 5.27 6.00
C SER A 52 5.37 5.46 4.64
N ASN A 53 6.60 4.95 4.50
CA ASN A 53 7.34 4.98 3.24
C ASN A 53 6.63 4.15 2.17
N ALA A 54 6.23 2.92 2.52
CA ALA A 54 5.54 2.03 1.59
C ALA A 54 4.17 2.60 1.16
N LEU A 55 3.39 3.19 2.07
CA LEU A 55 2.14 3.88 1.72
C LEU A 55 2.36 5.06 0.77
N THR A 56 3.45 5.81 0.95
CA THR A 56 3.79 6.93 0.06
C THR A 56 4.13 6.45 -1.34
N LEU A 57 4.95 5.39 -1.45
CA LEU A 57 5.30 4.78 -2.74
C LEU A 57 4.07 4.15 -3.41
N ALA A 58 3.22 3.47 -2.65
CA ALA A 58 1.99 2.87 -3.16
C ALA A 58 1.03 3.94 -3.70
N LYS A 59 0.89 5.07 -2.99
CA LYS A 59 0.09 6.22 -3.44
C LYS A 59 0.63 6.80 -4.75
N ASP A 60 1.95 6.96 -4.85
CA ASP A 60 2.63 7.49 -6.03
C ASP A 60 2.43 6.58 -7.25
N LYS A 61 2.60 5.26 -7.07
CA LYS A 61 2.33 4.24 -8.10
C LYS A 61 0.88 4.24 -8.58
N LEU A 62 -0.07 4.49 -7.68
CA LEU A 62 -1.49 4.58 -8.02
C LEU A 62 -1.90 5.93 -8.62
N GLY A 63 -1.00 6.92 -8.67
CA GLY A 63 -1.35 8.29 -9.07
C GLY A 63 -2.40 8.93 -8.15
N ALA A 64 -2.53 8.44 -6.92
CA ALA A 64 -3.56 8.89 -6.00
C ALA A 64 -3.20 10.24 -5.36
N ARG A 65 -4.17 11.13 -5.26
CA ARG A 65 -4.03 12.45 -4.63
C ARG A 65 -3.97 12.35 -3.11
N SER A 66 -4.57 11.32 -2.52
CA SER A 66 -4.54 11.08 -1.08
C SER A 66 -4.38 9.60 -0.74
N LEU A 67 -3.92 9.30 0.48
CA LEU A 67 -3.82 7.93 0.97
C LEU A 67 -5.19 7.25 1.09
N THR A 68 -6.22 8.01 1.45
CA THR A 68 -7.60 7.53 1.45
C THR A 68 -8.04 7.15 0.05
N GLN A 69 -7.74 7.97 -0.96
CA GLN A 69 -8.03 7.65 -2.35
C GLN A 69 -7.29 6.38 -2.80
N ALA A 70 -6.00 6.24 -2.46
CA ALA A 70 -5.22 5.04 -2.76
C ALA A 70 -5.85 3.78 -2.14
N ALA A 71 -6.29 3.86 -0.88
CA ALA A 71 -6.95 2.77 -0.18
C ALA A 71 -8.28 2.39 -0.85
N VAL A 72 -9.10 3.38 -1.24
CA VAL A 72 -10.36 3.16 -1.96
C VAL A 72 -10.13 2.51 -3.32
N ILE A 73 -9.12 2.95 -4.08
CA ILE A 73 -8.77 2.35 -5.38
C ILE A 73 -8.44 0.86 -5.20
N VAL A 74 -7.60 0.51 -4.22
CA VAL A 74 -7.25 -0.89 -3.95
C VAL A 74 -8.44 -1.73 -3.51
N VAL A 75 -9.34 -1.19 -2.68
CA VAL A 75 -10.55 -1.91 -2.27
C VAL A 75 -11.48 -2.09 -3.45
N ALA A 76 -11.70 -1.06 -4.26
CA ALA A 76 -12.56 -1.12 -5.43
C ALA A 76 -12.05 -2.16 -6.44
N THR A 77 -10.74 -2.18 -6.73
CA THR A 77 -10.16 -3.18 -7.64
C THR A 77 -10.19 -4.59 -7.05
N TYR A 78 -10.02 -4.75 -5.73
CA TYR A 78 -10.10 -6.06 -5.07
C TYR A 78 -11.54 -6.61 -5.02
N GLN A 79 -12.53 -5.76 -4.73
CA GLN A 79 -13.95 -6.14 -4.71
C GLN A 79 -14.44 -6.57 -6.10
N LEU A 80 -13.96 -5.92 -7.16
CA LEU A 80 -14.23 -6.33 -8.55
C LEU A 80 -13.58 -7.68 -8.91
N ALA A 81 -12.49 -8.05 -8.24
CA ALA A 81 -11.83 -9.35 -8.43
C ALA A 81 -12.50 -10.47 -7.61
N VAL A 82 -13.01 -10.17 -6.41
CA VAL A 82 -13.65 -11.14 -5.50
C VAL A 82 -15.15 -11.31 -5.81
N GLY A 83 -15.80 -10.31 -6.42
CA GLY A 83 -17.23 -10.33 -6.74
C GLY A 83 -17.65 -11.16 -7.95
N LYS A 84 -16.76 -11.96 -8.55
CA LYS A 84 -17.07 -12.81 -9.72
C LYS A 84 -17.15 -14.32 -9.40
N THR A 85 -17.17 -14.69 -8.12
CA THR A 85 -17.28 -16.09 -7.66
C THR A 85 -18.52 -16.36 -6.81
N ARG A 86 -19.64 -15.70 -7.12
CA ARG A 86 -20.98 -16.16 -6.70
C ARG A 86 -21.96 -16.03 -7.84
#